data_AF-A0A1C4JUB9-F1
#
_entry.id   AF-A0A1C4JUB9-F1
#
_cell.length_a   1.000
_cell.length_b   1.000
_cell.length_c   1.000
_cell.angle_alpha   90.00
_cell.angle_beta   90.00
_cell.angle_gamma   90.00
#
_symmetry.space_group_name_H-M   'P 1'
#
loop_
_entity.id
_entity.type
_entity.pdbx_description
1 polymer ?
#
loop_
_entity_poly.entity_id
_entity_poly.type
_entity_poly.pdbx_seq_one_letter_code
_entity_poly.pdbx_strand_id
1 'polypeptide(L)' 'MTMTIKVYAVNGDGVTRVVSPEAEVVPLEHPEETQRFPACECSACLESAQ' A
#
# COMPACT_ATOMS: atom_id res chain seq x y z
N MET A 1 15.89 -8.24 15.09
CA MET A 1 15.45 -6.92 15.57
C MET A 1 14.01 -6.75 15.14
N THR A 2 13.10 -6.51 16.07
CA THR A 2 11.68 -6.33 15.75
C THR A 2 11.43 -4.89 15.35
N MET A 3 10.79 -4.68 14.19
CA MET A 3 10.41 -3.35 13.72
C MET A 3 8.90 -3.20 13.79
N THR A 4 8.41 -1.96 13.86
CA THR A 4 6.98 -1.66 13.79
C THR A 4 6.67 -0.84 12.54
N ILE A 5 5.55 -1.14 11.87
CA ILE A 5 5.07 -0.37 10.72
C ILE A 5 3.67 0.16 11.02
N LYS A 6 3.40 1.41 10.59
CA LYS A 6 2.05 2.00 10.52
C LYS A 6 1.64 2.06 9.06
N VAL A 7 0.47 1.51 8.73
CA VAL A 7 -0.06 1.51 7.36
C VAL A 7 -1.11 2.60 7.22
N TYR A 8 -0.90 3.51 6.28
CA TYR A 8 -1.82 4.60 5.97
C TYR A 8 -2.38 4.44 4.56
N ALA A 9 -3.68 4.66 4.39
CA ALA A 9 -4.30 4.91 3.09
C ALA A 9 -4.23 6.40 2.82
N VAL A 10 -3.70 6.76 1.65
CA VAL A 10 -3.72 8.12 1.14
C VAL A 10 -4.59 8.12 -0.11
N ASN A 11 -5.61 8.98 -0.16
CA ASN A 11 -6.39 9.16 -1.38
C ASN A 11 -5.71 10.18 -2.32
N GLY A 12 -6.20 10.31 -3.56
CA GLY A 12 -5.67 11.26 -4.53
C GLY A 12 -5.73 12.73 -4.11
N ASP A 13 -6.57 13.06 -3.12
CA ASP A 13 -6.72 14.40 -2.55
C ASP A 13 -5.75 14.67 -1.37
N GLY A 14 -4.89 13.72 -1.03
CA GLY A 14 -3.92 13.83 0.07
C GLY A 14 -4.49 13.58 1.47
N VAL A 15 -5.74 13.13 1.58
CA VAL A 15 -6.35 12.73 2.86
C VAL A 15 -5.73 11.40 3.30
N THR A 16 -5.16 11.41 4.50
CA THR A 16 -4.50 10.24 5.09
C THR A 16 -5.39 9.60 6.16
N ARG A 17 -5.67 8.30 6.07
CA ARG A 17 -6.36 7.50 7.09
C ARG A 17 -5.48 6.33 7.51
N VAL A 18 -5.39 6.07 8.81
CA VAL A 18 -4.73 4.86 9.33
C VAL A 18 -5.56 3.63 8.93
N VAL A 19 -4.95 2.70 8.18
CA VAL A 19 -5.57 1.45 7.73
C VAL A 19 -5.27 0.31 8.69
N SER A 20 -4.08 0.30 9.27
CA SER A 20 -3.70 -0.67 10.30
C SER A 20 -3.00 0.05 11.45
N PRO A 21 -3.36 -0.26 12.71
CA PRO A 21 -2.57 0.17 13.86
C PRO A 21 -1.15 -0.40 13.80
N GLU A 22 -0.27 0.17 14.63
CA GLU A 22 1.13 -0.24 14.74
C GLU A 22 1.24 -1.74 15.01
N ALA A 23 1.92 -2.46 14.11
CA ALA A 23 2.10 -3.90 14.19
C ALA A 23 3.59 -4.25 14.08
N GLU A 24 4.00 -5.27 14.83
CA GLU A 24 5.34 -5.85 14.71
C GLU A 24 5.50 -6.54 13.35
N VAL A 25 6.63 -6.28 12.70
CA VAL A 25 6.99 -6.87 11.41
C VAL A 25 8.42 -7.39 11.45
N VAL A 26 8.67 -8.40 10.62
CA VAL A 26 10.00 -8.86 10.26
C VAL A 26 10.33 -8.27 8.90
N PRO A 27 11.33 -7.38 8.78
CA PRO A 27 11.75 -6.83 7.49
C PRO A 27 12.20 -7.94 6.55
N LEU A 28 11.91 -7.79 5.26
CA LEU A 28 12.51 -8.64 4.23
C LEU A 28 14.01 -8.35 4.15
N GLU A 29 14.82 -9.38 3.94
CA GLU A 29 16.28 -9.22 3.78
C GLU A 29 16.64 -8.51 2.47
N HIS A 30 15.79 -8.64 1.46
CA HIS A 30 15.93 -8.00 0.14
C HIS A 30 14.58 -7.45 -0.32
N PRO A 31 14.56 -6.35 -1.08
CA PRO A 31 13.32 -5.82 -1.67
C PRO A 31 12.73 -6.82 -2.65
N GLU A 32 11.39 -6.88 -2.74
CA GLU A 32 10.73 -7.66 -3.78
C GLU A 32 11.11 -7.10 -5.16
N GLU A 33 11.69 -7.95 -6.01
CA GLU A 33 12.12 -7.55 -7.36
C GLU A 33 10.94 -7.44 -8.34
N THR A 34 9.79 -8.02 -7.98
CA THR A 34 8.59 -7.98 -8.82
C THR A 34 7.77 -6.74 -8.51
N GLN A 35 7.81 -5.74 -9.38
CA GLN A 35 6.89 -4.59 -9.35
C GLN A 35 5.46 -4.97 -9.79
N ARG A 36 4.99 -6.17 -9.46
CA ARG A 36 3.65 -6.64 -9.79
C ARG A 36 2.67 -6.13 -8.74
N PHE A 37 2.22 -4.90 -8.93
CA PHE A 37 1.10 -4.37 -8.18
C PHE A 37 -0.21 -4.90 -8.78
N PRO A 38 -1.24 -5.17 -7.96
CA PRO A 38 -2.58 -5.45 -8.48
C PRO A 38 -3.06 -4.25 -9.33
N ALA A 39 -3.93 -4.53 -10.30
CA ALA A 39 -4.56 -3.47 -11.07
C ALA A 39 -5.29 -2.49 -10.15
N CYS A 40 -5.23 -1.19 -10.46
CA CYS A 40 -5.96 -0.18 -9.70
C CYS A 40 -7.46 -0.37 -9.93
N GLU A 41 -8.21 -0.63 -8.85
CA GLU A 41 -9.65 -0.89 -8.89
C GLU A 41 -10.51 0.38 -8.73
N CYS A 42 -9.92 1.58 -8.87
CA CYS A 42 -10.70 2.82 -8.78
C CYS A 42 -11.53 3.04 -10.04
N SER A 43 -12.67 3.75 -9.90
CA SER A 43 -13.58 4.02 -11.04
C SER A 43 -12.84 4.63 -12.24
N ALA A 44 -11.99 5.62 -12.00
CA ALA A 44 -11.23 6.29 -13.07
C ALA A 44 -10.32 5.33 -13.86
N CYS A 45 -9.64 4.38 -13.20
CA CYS A 45 -8.78 3.40 -13.85
C CYS A 45 -9.57 2.28 -14.54
N LEU A 46 -10.74 1.92 -14.02
CA LEU A 46 -11.64 0.96 -14.64
C LEU A 46 -12.30 1.54 -15.90
N GLU A 47 -12.68 2.82 -15.88
CA GLU A 47 -13.30 3.53 -17.01
C GLU A 47 -12.34 3.69 -18.19
N SER A 48 -11.03 3.83 -17.93
CA SER A 48 -9.99 4.03 -18.94
C SER A 48 -9.41 2.73 -19.53
N ALA A 49 -9.88 1.57 -19.08
CA ALA A 49 -9.50 0.25 -19.62
C ALA A 49 -10.39 -0.25 -20.77
N GLN A 50 -11.34 0.57 -21.26
CA GLN A 50 -12.23 0.29 -22.39
C GLN A 50 -11.68 0.79 -23.73
#